data_AF-A0A2R2W632-F1
#
_entry.id   AF-A0A2R2W632-F1
#
_cell.length_a   1.000
_cell.length_b   1.000
_cell.length_c   1.000
_cell.angle_alpha   90.00
_cell.angle_beta   90.00
_cell.angle_gamma   90.00
#
_symmetry.space_group_name_H-M   'P 1'
#
loop_
_entity.id
_entity.type
_entity.pdbx_description
1 polymer ?
#
loop_
_entity_poly.entity_id
_entity_poly.type
_entity_poly.pdbx_seq_one_letter_code
_entity_poly.pdbx_strand_id
1 'polypeptide(L)'
;MTERERWIRYESTKRPVTVAGGAASSTDPDTWSSYGQAKASTAGVGLGFVLGDGIGCIDLDHCLMDGLPDAAAARFLKGFAGHYIEVSPSGDGLHIWGTCDERPGTRRHEGELSVERYSTGRYITVTGRVFQNGALLPL
;
A
#
# COMPACT_ATOMS: atom_id res chain seq x y z
N MET A 1 4.69 9.71 -5.70
CA MET A 1 4.08 8.48 -6.28
C MET A 1 3.27 8.75 -7.53
N THR A 2 2.43 9.80 -7.55
CA THR A 2 1.48 10.08 -8.65
C THR A 2 2.12 10.35 -10.02
N GLU A 3 3.40 10.73 -10.05
CA GLU A 3 4.17 10.97 -11.29
C GLU A 3 4.68 9.68 -11.95
N ARG A 4 4.49 8.51 -11.33
CA ARG A 4 4.97 7.21 -11.84
C ARG A 4 3.85 6.44 -12.52
N GLU A 5 4.14 5.79 -13.64
CA GLU A 5 3.19 4.95 -14.39
C GLU A 5 3.08 3.53 -13.82
N ARG A 6 2.74 3.45 -12.54
CA ARG A 6 2.64 2.20 -11.77
C ARG A 6 1.26 2.02 -11.13
N TRP A 7 0.25 2.71 -11.67
CA TRP A 7 -1.10 2.70 -11.11
C TRP A 7 -1.99 1.68 -11.81
N ILE A 8 -2.77 0.98 -10.99
CA ILE A 8 -3.77 0.02 -11.42
C ILE A 8 -5.08 0.26 -10.66
N ARG A 9 -6.10 -0.52 -10.98
CA ARG A 9 -7.35 -0.63 -10.21
C ARG A 9 -7.38 -1.96 -9.47
N TYR A 10 -8.32 -2.13 -8.55
CA TYR A 10 -8.58 -3.42 -7.93
C TYR A 10 -10.07 -3.67 -7.71
N GLU A 11 -10.52 -4.92 -7.77
CA GLU A 11 -11.90 -5.37 -7.48
C GLU A 11 -12.15 -5.52 -5.97
N SER A 12 -13.39 -5.69 -5.51
CA SER A 12 -13.70 -5.89 -4.08
C SER A 12 -12.99 -7.07 -3.43
N THR A 13 -12.59 -8.06 -4.22
CA THR A 13 -11.75 -9.21 -3.82
C THR A 13 -10.26 -8.87 -3.68
N LYS A 14 -9.87 -7.61 -3.90
CA LYS A 14 -8.49 -7.13 -4.01
C LYS A 14 -7.71 -7.79 -5.16
N ARG A 15 -8.41 -8.27 -6.18
CA ARG A 15 -7.77 -8.69 -7.43
C ARG A 15 -7.34 -7.46 -8.25
N PRO A 16 -6.07 -7.36 -8.68
CA PRO A 16 -5.62 -6.24 -9.50
C PRO A 16 -6.23 -6.29 -10.90
N VAL A 17 -6.69 -5.14 -11.38
CA VAL A 17 -7.26 -4.98 -12.72
C VAL A 17 -6.71 -3.73 -13.41
N THR A 18 -6.64 -3.77 -14.74
CA THR A 18 -6.27 -2.61 -15.54
C THR A 18 -7.35 -1.53 -15.45
N VAL A 19 -7.08 -0.34 -15.98
CA VAL A 19 -8.07 0.74 -16.06
C VAL A 19 -9.28 0.40 -16.94
N ALA A 20 -9.18 -0.65 -17.76
CA ALA A 20 -10.28 -1.18 -18.57
C ALA A 20 -11.01 -2.37 -17.91
N GLY A 21 -10.58 -2.82 -16.72
CA GLY A 21 -11.19 -3.94 -15.99
C GLY A 21 -10.63 -5.33 -16.35
N GLY A 22 -9.62 -5.41 -17.23
CA GLY A 22 -8.90 -6.67 -17.49
C GLY A 22 -7.98 -7.05 -16.34
N ALA A 23 -7.39 -8.24 -16.36
CA ALA A 23 -6.39 -8.64 -15.36
C ALA A 23 -5.16 -7.70 -15.41
N ALA A 24 -4.71 -7.19 -14.26
CA ALA A 24 -3.41 -6.52 -14.16
C ALA A 24 -2.40 -7.41 -13.44
N SER A 25 -1.13 -7.22 -13.76
CA SER A 25 0.00 -7.93 -13.20
C SER A 25 0.80 -7.01 -12.29
N SER A 26 1.41 -7.55 -11.22
CA SER A 26 2.36 -6.79 -10.39
C SER A 26 3.78 -6.79 -10.95
N THR A 27 4.02 -7.42 -12.10
CA THR A 27 5.36 -7.54 -12.71
C THR A 27 5.38 -7.23 -14.20
N ASP A 28 4.23 -6.96 -14.82
CA ASP A 28 4.13 -6.60 -16.24
C ASP A 28 3.67 -5.14 -16.38
N PRO A 29 4.59 -4.21 -16.75
CA PRO A 29 4.29 -2.79 -16.84
C PRO A 29 3.27 -2.42 -17.91
N ASP A 30 3.05 -3.27 -18.92
CA ASP A 30 2.05 -3.02 -19.98
C ASP A 30 0.61 -3.07 -19.43
N THR A 31 0.44 -3.63 -18.22
CA THR A 31 -0.85 -3.68 -17.51
C THR A 31 -1.06 -2.51 -16.56
N TRP A 32 -0.08 -1.62 -16.41
CA TRP A 32 -0.14 -0.46 -15.52
C TRP A 32 -0.61 0.80 -16.27
N SER A 33 -0.76 1.89 -15.54
CA SER A 33 -1.23 3.16 -16.08
C SER A 33 -0.73 4.35 -15.26
N SER A 34 -0.96 5.55 -15.77
CA SER A 34 -0.76 6.79 -15.00
C SER A 34 -1.78 6.93 -13.86
N TYR A 35 -1.44 7.73 -12.84
CA TYR A 35 -2.39 8.07 -11.77
C TYR A 35 -3.68 8.68 -12.31
N GLY A 36 -3.59 9.56 -13.31
CA GLY A 36 -4.75 10.22 -13.91
C GLY A 36 -5.72 9.22 -14.54
N GLN A 37 -5.21 8.25 -15.31
CA GLN A 37 -6.02 7.19 -15.92
C GLN A 37 -6.67 6.29 -14.86
N ALA A 38 -5.90 5.83 -13.86
CA ALA A 38 -6.44 4.99 -12.79
C ALA A 38 -7.50 5.74 -11.96
N LYS A 39 -7.30 7.04 -11.70
CA LYS A 39 -8.28 7.86 -10.97
C LYS A 39 -9.57 8.08 -11.77
N ALA A 40 -9.47 8.28 -13.08
CA ALA A 40 -10.63 8.48 -13.96
C ALA A 40 -11.39 7.18 -14.26
N SER A 41 -10.76 6.01 -14.11
CA SER A 41 -11.37 4.72 -14.37
C SER A 41 -12.45 4.35 -13.36
N THR A 42 -13.55 3.79 -13.86
CA THR A 42 -14.65 3.21 -13.07
C THR A 42 -14.48 1.71 -12.83
N ALA A 43 -13.40 1.08 -13.31
CA ALA A 43 -13.16 -0.35 -13.10
C ALA A 43 -12.85 -0.65 -11.63
N GLY A 44 -13.39 -1.74 -11.10
CA GLY A 44 -13.17 -2.13 -9.71
C GLY A 44 -13.62 -1.07 -8.69
N VAL A 45 -13.09 -1.16 -7.48
CA VAL A 45 -13.54 -0.38 -6.30
C VAL A 45 -12.50 0.62 -5.78
N GLY A 46 -11.26 0.57 -6.27
CA GLY A 46 -10.23 1.50 -5.81
C GLY A 46 -8.93 1.43 -6.59
N LEU A 47 -7.97 2.22 -6.12
CA LEU A 47 -6.64 2.37 -6.72
C LEU A 47 -5.64 1.39 -6.13
N GLY A 48 -4.73 0.89 -6.95
CA GLY A 48 -3.55 0.16 -6.51
C GLY A 48 -2.29 0.80 -7.07
N PHE A 49 -1.19 0.65 -6.35
CA PHE A 49 0.14 1.07 -6.81
C PHE A 49 1.08 -0.14 -6.78
N VAL A 50 1.73 -0.41 -7.91
CA VAL A 50 2.69 -1.50 -8.05
C VAL A 50 4.05 -1.08 -7.51
N LEU A 51 4.57 -1.82 -6.53
CA LEU A 51 5.81 -1.51 -5.84
C LEU A 51 7.04 -1.72 -6.73
N GLY A 52 8.15 -1.08 -6.36
CA GLY A 52 9.41 -1.08 -7.12
C GLY A 52 9.94 0.32 -7.36
N ASP A 53 11.08 0.41 -8.07
CA ASP A 53 11.78 1.67 -8.39
C ASP A 53 12.08 2.53 -7.14
N GLY A 54 12.43 1.88 -6.05
CA GLY A 54 12.76 2.58 -4.79
C GLY A 54 11.56 2.95 -3.92
N ILE A 55 10.34 2.49 -4.23
CA ILE A 55 9.15 2.66 -3.37
C ILE A 55 8.71 1.33 -2.78
N GLY A 56 8.54 1.30 -1.47
CA GLY A 56 8.02 0.17 -0.72
C GLY A 56 6.89 0.56 0.22
N CYS A 57 6.32 -0.47 0.84
CA CYS A 57 5.27 -0.34 1.84
C CYS A 57 5.47 -1.38 2.94
N ILE A 58 5.21 -0.98 4.17
CA ILE A 58 4.96 -1.89 5.28
C ILE A 58 3.45 -1.97 5.47
N ASP A 59 2.91 -3.18 5.47
CA ASP A 59 1.50 -3.49 5.69
C ASP A 59 1.32 -4.08 7.09
N LEU A 60 0.41 -3.49 7.86
CA LEU A 60 0.07 -3.88 9.21
C LEU A 60 -1.39 -4.35 9.24
N ASP A 61 -1.59 -5.66 9.37
CA ASP A 61 -2.91 -6.26 9.41
C ASP A 61 -3.54 -6.15 10.82
N HIS A 62 -4.85 -5.87 10.86
CA HIS A 62 -5.69 -5.90 12.07
C HIS A 62 -5.13 -5.14 13.27
N CYS A 63 -4.45 -4.01 13.01
CA CYS A 63 -3.72 -3.23 14.00
C CYS A 63 -4.52 -2.04 14.57
N LEU A 64 -5.71 -1.78 14.03
CA LEU A 64 -6.63 -0.74 14.52
C LEU A 64 -7.89 -1.35 15.14
N MET A 65 -8.30 -0.81 16.28
CA MET A 65 -9.58 -1.06 16.91
C MET A 65 -10.29 0.30 17.08
N ASP A 66 -11.47 0.45 16.48
CA ASP A 66 -12.23 1.71 16.46
C ASP A 66 -11.40 2.93 15.99
N GLY A 67 -10.52 2.69 15.01
CA GLY A 67 -9.63 3.72 14.44
C GLY A 67 -8.40 4.05 15.29
N LEU A 68 -8.21 3.38 16.44
CA LEU A 68 -7.06 3.56 17.31
C LEU A 68 -6.09 2.37 17.18
N PRO A 69 -4.78 2.62 17.10
CA PRO A 69 -3.80 1.55 17.05
C PRO A 69 -3.76 0.79 18.38
N ASP A 70 -3.65 -0.53 18.31
CA ASP A 70 -3.39 -1.35 19.50
C ASP A 70 -2.02 -1.03 20.12
N ALA A 71 -1.73 -1.62 21.28
CA ALA A 71 -0.50 -1.33 22.00
C ALA A 71 0.79 -1.73 21.25
N ALA A 72 0.76 -2.78 20.42
CA ALA A 72 1.90 -3.21 19.61
C ALA A 72 2.08 -2.27 18.41
N ALA A 73 0.99 -1.97 17.71
CA ALA A 73 0.95 -1.02 16.60
C ALA A 73 1.42 0.38 17.03
N ALA A 74 0.91 0.89 18.16
CA ALA A 74 1.30 2.19 18.70
C ALA A 74 2.78 2.27 19.08
N ARG A 75 3.40 1.16 19.51
CA ARG A 75 4.86 1.09 19.75
C ARG A 75 5.63 1.05 18.43
N PHE A 76 5.17 0.25 17.48
CA PHE A 76 5.78 0.10 16.17
C PHE A 76 5.82 1.44 15.40
N LEU A 77 4.69 2.15 15.38
CA LEU A 77 4.51 3.42 14.68
C LEU A 77 5.47 4.53 15.17
N LYS A 78 6.03 4.44 16.38
CA LYS A 78 7.04 5.40 16.87
C LYS A 78 8.30 5.43 15.98
N GLY A 79 8.63 4.31 15.33
CA GLY A 79 9.75 4.23 14.39
C GLY A 79 9.50 4.91 13.04
N PHE A 80 8.24 5.29 12.76
CA PHE A 80 7.80 5.82 11.46
C PHE A 80 7.22 7.24 11.60
N ALA A 81 7.74 8.02 12.55
CA ALA A 81 7.38 9.42 12.69
C ALA A 81 7.76 10.19 11.42
N GLY A 82 6.78 10.86 10.81
CA GLY A 82 6.96 11.64 9.58
C GLY A 82 6.77 10.86 8.28
N HIS A 83 6.60 9.54 8.34
CA HIS A 83 6.16 8.76 7.17
C HIS A 83 4.69 9.06 6.84
N TYR A 84 4.34 8.96 5.56
CA TYR A 84 2.92 8.93 5.16
C TYR A 84 2.32 7.56 5.52
N ILE A 85 1.20 7.59 6.25
CA ILE A 85 0.50 6.39 6.70
C ILE A 85 -0.99 6.53 6.38
N GLU A 86 -1.58 5.51 5.79
CA GLU A 86 -3.01 5.47 5.49
C GLU A 86 -3.67 4.20 6.01
N VAL A 87 -4.97 4.29 6.25
CA VAL A 87 -5.80 3.15 6.66
C VAL A 87 -6.05 2.25 5.45
N SER A 88 -5.72 0.96 5.57
CA SER A 88 -5.93 -0.06 4.54
C SER A 88 -7.43 -0.20 4.20
N PRO A 89 -7.84 -0.79 3.06
CA PRO A 89 -9.26 -0.84 2.66
C PRO A 89 -10.22 -1.45 3.68
N SER A 90 -9.78 -2.44 4.47
CA SER A 90 -10.60 -3.09 5.49
C SER A 90 -10.98 -2.16 6.64
N GLY A 91 -10.24 -1.08 6.85
CA GLY A 91 -10.51 -0.10 7.92
C GLY A 91 -9.82 -0.42 9.24
N ASP A 92 -9.26 -1.62 9.38
CA ASP A 92 -8.61 -2.12 10.59
C ASP A 92 -7.09 -2.32 10.45
N GLY A 93 -6.51 -2.00 9.29
CA GLY A 93 -5.07 -2.09 9.02
C GLY A 93 -4.45 -0.77 8.58
N LEU A 94 -3.12 -0.73 8.48
CA LEU A 94 -2.35 0.45 8.09
C LEU A 94 -1.31 0.12 7.01
N HIS A 95 -1.17 1.02 6.03
CA HIS A 95 -0.07 1.03 5.08
C HIS A 95 0.90 2.16 5.44
N ILE A 96 2.16 1.82 5.70
CA ILE A 96 3.25 2.78 5.93
C ILE A 96 4.10 2.84 4.67
N TRP A 97 4.08 3.99 4.00
CA TRP A 97 4.77 4.18 2.73
C TRP A 97 6.14 4.80 2.90
N GLY A 98 7.10 4.40 2.07
CA GLY A 98 8.42 5.00 2.09
C GLY A 98 9.33 4.51 0.97
N THR A 99 10.57 4.97 1.01
CA THR A 99 11.60 4.61 0.01
C THR A 99 12.45 3.46 0.49
N CYS A 100 12.78 2.50 -0.37
CA CYS A 100 13.74 1.44 -0.05
C CYS A 100 14.24 0.70 -1.29
N ASP A 101 15.40 0.06 -1.15
CA ASP A 101 15.91 -0.88 -2.15
C ASP A 101 14.97 -2.09 -2.31
N GLU A 102 14.98 -2.65 -3.52
CA GLU A 102 14.21 -3.85 -3.83
C GLU A 102 14.80 -5.07 -3.11
N ARG A 103 13.94 -5.79 -2.38
CA ARG A 103 14.27 -6.99 -1.62
C ARG A 103 13.09 -7.96 -1.63
N PRO A 104 13.34 -9.26 -1.38
CA PRO A 104 12.25 -10.21 -1.15
C PRO A 104 11.32 -9.71 -0.04
N GLY A 105 10.02 -9.91 -0.24
CA GLY A 105 9.02 -9.59 0.77
C GLY A 105 9.28 -10.35 2.07
N THR A 106 9.00 -9.73 3.20
CA THR A 106 9.16 -10.35 4.53
C THR A 106 7.87 -10.24 5.30
N ARG A 107 7.58 -11.27 6.11
CA ARG A 107 6.53 -11.26 7.11
C ARG A 107 7.14 -11.63 8.45
N ARG A 108 6.83 -10.86 9.48
CA ARG A 108 7.20 -11.18 10.87
C ARG A 108 6.07 -10.78 11.81
N HIS A 109 6.17 -11.27 13.04
CA HIS A 109 5.25 -10.89 14.10
C HIS A 109 6.01 -10.11 15.18
N GLU A 110 5.44 -9.00 15.63
CA GLU A 110 5.90 -8.24 16.80
C GLU A 110 4.84 -8.35 17.89
N GLY A 111 4.89 -9.44 18.66
CA GLY A 111 3.75 -9.87 19.48
C GLY A 111 2.60 -10.35 18.58
N GLU A 112 1.41 -9.83 18.79
CA GLU A 112 0.22 -10.14 17.96
C GLU A 112 0.21 -9.36 16.63
N LEU A 113 1.04 -8.33 16.48
CA LEU A 113 1.09 -7.50 15.27
C LEU A 113 1.77 -8.25 14.12
N SER A 114 1.03 -8.51 13.03
CA SER A 114 1.58 -9.02 11.78
C SER A 114 2.16 -7.86 10.96
N VAL A 115 3.46 -7.92 10.68
CA VAL A 115 4.21 -6.90 9.94
C VAL A 115 4.72 -7.49 8.64
N GLU A 116 4.19 -7.03 7.51
CA GLU A 116 4.66 -7.41 6.18
C GLU A 116 5.38 -6.25 5.52
N ARG A 117 6.55 -6.49 4.92
CA ARG A 117 7.31 -5.47 4.17
C ARG A 117 7.48 -5.92 2.74
N TYR A 118 7.14 -5.04 1.81
CA TYR A 118 7.27 -5.26 0.38
C TYR A 118 7.93 -4.07 -0.30
N SER A 119 8.78 -4.33 -1.29
CA SER A 119 9.40 -3.29 -2.12
C SER A 119 9.40 -3.58 -3.61
N THR A 120 8.96 -4.76 -4.04
CA THR A 120 8.86 -5.17 -5.45
C THR A 120 7.92 -6.39 -5.59
N GLY A 121 7.49 -6.70 -6.82
CA GLY A 121 6.70 -7.91 -7.15
C GLY A 121 5.27 -7.98 -6.59
N ARG A 122 4.84 -6.94 -5.87
CA ARG A 122 3.50 -6.79 -5.29
C ARG A 122 2.94 -5.43 -5.66
N TYR A 123 1.61 -5.30 -5.58
CA TYR A 123 0.94 -4.02 -5.53
C TYR A 123 0.32 -3.83 -4.15
N ILE A 124 0.11 -2.59 -3.76
CA ILE A 124 -0.63 -2.24 -2.54
C ILE A 124 -1.82 -1.38 -2.93
N THR A 125 -2.96 -1.65 -2.32
CA THR A 125 -4.16 -0.80 -2.49
C THR A 125 -3.90 0.57 -1.88
N VAL A 126 -4.22 1.64 -2.60
CA VAL A 126 -4.06 3.02 -2.13
C VAL A 126 -5.44 3.58 -1.79
N THR A 127 -5.63 3.96 -0.52
CA THR A 127 -6.95 4.44 -0.04
C THR A 127 -7.02 5.95 0.06
N GLY A 128 -5.91 6.64 0.30
CA GLY A 128 -5.90 8.07 0.64
C GLY A 128 -6.58 8.40 1.97
N ARG A 129 -6.99 7.39 2.76
CA ARG A 129 -7.57 7.59 4.10
C ARG A 129 -6.44 7.83 5.08
N VAL A 130 -6.00 9.08 5.16
CA VAL A 130 -4.82 9.47 5.92
C VAL A 130 -5.00 9.14 7.40
N PHE A 131 -4.09 8.32 7.93
CA PHE A 131 -3.93 8.08 9.36
C PHE A 131 -2.86 9.03 9.94
N GLN A 132 -1.74 9.18 9.22
CA GLN A 132 -0.68 10.13 9.54
C GLN A 132 -0.24 10.85 8.26
N ASN A 133 -0.26 12.19 8.29
CA ASN A 133 0.37 12.99 7.24
C ASN A 133 1.89 12.85 7.30
N GLY A 134 2.55 12.83 6.15
CA GLY A 134 3.99 12.68 6.10
C GLY A 134 4.54 12.61 4.68
N ALA A 135 5.77 12.15 4.58
CA ALA A 135 6.49 12.00 3.32
C ALA A 135 6.92 10.54 3.09
N LEU A 136 7.47 10.28 1.91
CA LEU A 136 8.13 9.01 1.60
C LEU A 136 9.54 9.06 2.16
N LEU A 137 9.70 8.69 3.43
CA LEU A 137 10.99 8.59 4.11
C LEU A 137 11.58 7.17 3.92
N PRO A 138 12.89 6.96 4.16
CA PRO A 138 13.49 5.62 4.10
C PRO A 138 12.81 4.59 5.02
N LEU A 139 12.65 3.35 4.54
CA LEU A 139 12.11 2.18 5.26
C LEU A 139 13.18 1.16 5.64
#